data_AF-A0A316BG10-F1
#
_entry.id   AF-A0A316BG10-F1
#
_cell.length_a   1.000
_cell.length_b   1.000
_cell.length_c   1.000
_cell.angle_alpha   90.00
_cell.angle_beta   90.00
_cell.angle_gamma   90.00
#
_symmetry.space_group_name_H-M   'P 1'
#
loop_
_entity.id
_entity.type
_entity.pdbx_description
1 polymer ?
#
loop_
_entity_poly.entity_id
_entity_poly.type
_entity_poly.pdbx_seq_one_letter_code
_entity_poly.pdbx_strand_id
1 'polypeptide(L)'
;MKFRICNIALAMLFIVLLVGCGTPVYRQGIVNKGSFEIGVPENFAGVGKAIPENSTINSFSVGFDYTTSAEMKVRGVKNSELKLSDYDPLYGGSDNDFTVIKETKVKSFKYKRNRFPLSASYTRLTKKSSEFYGFSAGFDPEPFGRFIFGVNKESFEFGGYVDLGLGVFGIGDVTVDYYECLYVYSKEERCSERTKERHFETDDGAFWRAGLGVFASYFVKNFALSYSPYLYKPHLQEFFDIKDEDGISAEFGIPVIYPWVLSQYAGASLWLNEHWKVSLGVTVLNSLDFDDFFLTANGSIGFWF
;
A
#
# COMPACT_ATOMS: atom_id res chain seq x y z
N MET A 1 -46.48 -27.77 39.12
CA MET A 1 -45.38 -27.65 38.13
C MET A 1 -45.50 -26.45 37.18
N LYS A 2 -46.69 -26.04 36.72
CA LYS A 2 -46.85 -24.91 35.76
C LYS A 2 -46.35 -23.53 36.25
N PHE A 3 -46.46 -23.22 37.54
CA PHE A 3 -46.01 -21.92 38.09
C PHE A 3 -44.48 -21.75 38.19
N ARG A 4 -43.70 -22.84 38.31
CA ARG A 4 -42.23 -22.76 38.38
C ARG A 4 -41.58 -22.49 37.02
N ILE A 5 -42.16 -23.01 35.94
CA ILE A 5 -41.66 -22.82 34.57
C ILE A 5 -41.85 -21.36 34.12
N CYS A 6 -42.98 -20.75 34.50
CA CYS A 6 -43.28 -19.35 34.18
C CYS A 6 -42.25 -18.37 34.78
N ASN A 7 -41.86 -18.58 36.05
CA ASN A 7 -40.87 -17.72 36.72
C ASN A 7 -39.45 -17.89 36.17
N ILE A 8 -39.07 -19.09 35.72
CA ILE A 8 -37.77 -19.33 35.09
C ILE A 8 -37.71 -18.70 33.69
N ALA A 9 -38.79 -18.80 32.91
CA ALA A 9 -38.88 -18.16 31.60
C ALA A 9 -38.87 -16.62 31.71
N LEU A 10 -39.55 -16.05 32.71
CA LEU A 10 -39.55 -14.60 32.98
C LEU A 10 -38.17 -14.12 33.43
N ALA A 11 -37.47 -14.89 34.27
CA ALA A 11 -36.10 -14.58 34.71
C ALA A 11 -35.10 -14.70 33.55
N MET A 12 -35.22 -15.70 32.67
CA MET A 12 -34.40 -15.78 31.46
C MET A 12 -34.69 -14.65 30.47
N LEU A 13 -35.97 -14.25 30.32
CA LEU A 13 -36.33 -13.09 29.50
C LEU A 13 -35.73 -11.80 30.08
N PHE A 14 -35.74 -11.64 31.41
CA PHE A 14 -35.11 -10.51 32.10
C PHE A 14 -33.58 -10.51 31.96
N ILE A 15 -32.94 -11.68 32.03
CA ILE A 15 -31.49 -11.81 31.81
C ILE A 15 -31.15 -11.47 30.36
N VAL A 16 -31.92 -11.95 29.37
CA VAL A 16 -31.72 -11.62 27.95
C VAL A 16 -31.97 -10.12 27.69
N LEU A 17 -32.96 -9.52 28.36
CA LEU A 17 -33.23 -8.08 28.29
C LEU A 17 -32.14 -7.24 29.00
N LEU A 18 -31.50 -7.75 30.05
CA LEU A 18 -30.42 -7.05 30.78
C LEU A 18 -29.04 -7.23 30.12
N VAL A 19 -28.80 -8.34 29.44
CA VAL A 19 -27.55 -8.61 28.70
C VAL A 19 -27.45 -7.75 27.42
N GLY A 20 -28.57 -7.18 26.95
CA GLY A 20 -28.62 -6.33 25.75
C GLY A 20 -28.54 -4.81 25.98
N CYS A 21 -28.47 -4.32 27.23
CA CYS A 21 -28.39 -2.89 27.55
C CYS A 21 -26.98 -2.42 27.93
N GLY A 22 -25.94 -3.04 27.38
CA GLY A 22 -24.60 -2.46 27.43
C GLY A 22 -24.60 -1.17 26.63
N THR A 23 -24.32 -0.04 27.28
CA THR A 23 -24.00 1.21 26.60
C THR A 23 -22.88 0.92 25.60
N PRO A 24 -23.08 1.10 24.29
CA PRO A 24 -22.02 0.84 23.34
C PRO A 24 -20.82 1.74 23.68
N VAL A 25 -19.66 1.11 23.89
CA VAL A 25 -18.39 1.80 24.07
C VAL A 25 -17.75 1.90 22.71
N TYR A 26 -17.65 3.11 22.18
CA TYR A 26 -16.96 3.36 20.92
C TYR A 26 -15.51 3.72 21.23
N ARG A 27 -14.57 3.04 20.56
CA ARG A 27 -13.14 3.33 20.63
C ARG A 27 -12.69 3.80 19.25
N GLN A 28 -12.03 4.95 19.17
CA GLN A 28 -11.52 5.46 17.89
C GLN A 28 -10.12 6.01 18.04
N GLY A 29 -9.22 5.65 17.12
CA GLY A 29 -7.83 6.07 17.12
C GLY A 29 -7.53 7.16 16.08
N ILE A 30 -6.82 8.20 16.48
CA ILE A 30 -6.19 9.20 15.61
C ILE A 30 -4.69 8.96 15.63
N VAL A 31 -4.09 8.79 14.45
CA VAL A 31 -2.64 8.72 14.30
C VAL A 31 -2.04 10.09 14.52
N ASN A 32 -1.12 10.16 15.48
CA ASN A 32 -0.35 11.36 15.76
C ASN A 32 1.04 11.30 15.16
N LYS A 33 1.68 10.14 15.25
CA LYS A 33 2.99 9.89 14.67
C LYS A 33 3.02 8.50 14.08
N GLY A 34 3.80 8.31 13.02
CA GLY A 34 3.87 7.02 12.34
C GLY A 34 5.17 6.83 11.58
N SER A 35 5.51 5.58 11.36
CA SER A 35 6.46 5.19 10.32
C SER A 35 5.93 3.97 9.59
N PHE A 36 6.14 3.89 8.28
CA PHE A 36 5.75 2.72 7.50
C PHE A 36 6.84 2.38 6.50
N GLU A 37 7.09 1.09 6.31
CA GLU A 37 7.99 0.64 5.26
C GLU A 37 7.34 0.82 3.89
N ILE A 38 8.11 1.34 2.93
CA ILE A 38 7.72 1.39 1.53
C ILE A 38 8.77 0.68 0.68
N GLY A 39 8.27 -0.11 -0.26
CA GLY A 39 9.07 -0.66 -1.33
C GLY A 39 9.40 0.37 -2.42
N VAL A 40 10.38 0.02 -3.24
CA VAL A 40 10.48 0.54 -4.61
C VAL A 40 10.07 -0.59 -5.53
N PRO A 41 8.91 -0.49 -6.18
CA PRO A 41 8.54 -1.49 -7.18
C PRO A 41 9.57 -1.52 -8.30
N GLU A 42 9.74 -2.68 -8.93
CA GLU A 42 10.66 -2.86 -10.06
C GLU A 42 10.51 -1.71 -11.06
N ASN A 43 11.61 -0.97 -11.23
CA ASN A 43 11.59 0.39 -11.74
C ASN A 43 11.38 0.52 -13.26
N PHE A 44 11.44 -0.59 -13.99
CA PHE A 44 11.37 -0.57 -15.44
C PHE A 44 10.76 -1.86 -16.00
N ALA A 45 9.68 -1.71 -16.76
CA ALA A 45 8.93 -2.82 -17.36
C ALA A 45 9.25 -3.06 -18.85
N GLY A 46 10.11 -2.23 -19.45
CA GLY A 46 10.47 -2.33 -20.85
C GLY A 46 11.54 -3.39 -21.13
N VAL A 47 11.72 -3.70 -22.41
CA VAL A 47 12.66 -4.73 -22.86
C VAL A 47 14.07 -4.19 -22.92
N GLY A 48 14.26 -3.00 -23.49
CA GLY A 48 15.58 -2.50 -23.83
C GLY A 48 16.15 -3.08 -25.13
N LYS A 49 15.33 -3.65 -26.03
CA LYS A 49 15.74 -4.22 -27.33
C LYS A 49 14.53 -4.42 -28.26
N ALA A 50 14.78 -4.45 -29.57
CA ALA A 50 13.79 -4.86 -30.56
C ALA A 50 13.40 -6.34 -30.39
N ILE A 51 12.11 -6.59 -30.24
CA ILE A 51 11.49 -7.91 -30.16
C ILE A 51 11.17 -8.39 -31.59
N PRO A 52 11.36 -9.67 -31.96
CA PRO A 52 10.93 -10.18 -33.26
C PRO A 52 9.42 -10.01 -33.49
N GLU A 53 9.00 -9.72 -34.71
CA GLU A 53 7.57 -9.64 -35.02
C GLU A 53 6.88 -10.99 -34.82
N ASN A 54 5.62 -10.96 -34.36
CA ASN A 54 4.78 -12.14 -34.16
C ASN A 54 5.42 -13.19 -33.25
N SER A 55 6.10 -12.73 -32.20
CA SER A 55 6.81 -13.58 -31.24
C SER A 55 6.25 -13.41 -29.83
N THR A 56 6.57 -14.39 -28.99
CA THR A 56 6.38 -14.30 -27.54
C THR A 56 7.73 -14.53 -26.89
N ILE A 57 8.07 -13.69 -25.92
CA ILE A 57 9.31 -13.80 -25.16
C ILE A 57 8.98 -13.90 -23.68
N ASN A 58 9.71 -14.75 -23.00
CA ASN A 58 9.70 -14.87 -21.55
C ASN A 58 11.02 -14.34 -21.02
N SER A 59 10.99 -13.73 -19.85
CA SER A 59 12.20 -13.35 -19.16
C SER A 59 12.10 -13.55 -17.66
N PHE A 60 13.24 -13.84 -17.06
CA PHE A 60 13.43 -13.80 -15.63
C PHE A 60 14.49 -12.74 -15.31
N SER A 61 14.22 -11.88 -14.33
CA SER A 61 15.17 -10.85 -13.89
C SER A 61 15.38 -10.91 -12.39
N VAL A 62 16.60 -10.60 -11.95
CA VAL A 62 16.96 -10.38 -10.56
C VAL A 62 17.58 -8.99 -10.43
N GLY A 63 17.07 -8.19 -9.51
CA GLY A 63 17.53 -6.84 -9.24
C GLY A 63 18.12 -6.70 -7.84
N PHE A 64 19.01 -5.72 -7.71
CA PHE A 64 19.56 -5.25 -6.45
C PHE A 64 19.47 -3.74 -6.41
N ASP A 65 19.05 -3.23 -5.27
CA ASP A 65 18.85 -1.80 -5.05
C ASP A 65 19.71 -1.33 -3.88
N TYR A 66 20.23 -0.12 -3.99
CA TYR A 66 20.94 0.55 -2.90
C TYR A 66 20.38 1.95 -2.68
N THR A 67 19.76 2.17 -1.51
CA THR A 67 19.18 3.48 -1.17
C THR A 67 20.07 4.23 -0.19
N THR A 68 20.32 5.51 -0.47
CA THR A 68 21.22 6.35 0.33
C THR A 68 20.66 6.72 1.70
N SER A 69 19.33 6.81 1.84
CA SER A 69 18.63 7.03 3.10
C SER A 69 17.70 5.86 3.43
N ALA A 70 17.58 5.55 4.73
CA ALA A 70 16.61 4.58 5.23
C ALA A 70 15.28 5.21 5.65
N GLU A 71 15.23 6.53 5.83
CA GLU A 71 14.03 7.22 6.31
C GLU A 71 13.80 8.54 5.57
N MET A 72 12.54 8.92 5.42
CA MET A 72 12.14 10.21 4.86
C MET A 72 10.88 10.71 5.53
N LYS A 73 10.85 12.01 5.84
CA LYS A 73 9.68 12.65 6.45
C LYS A 73 8.60 12.90 5.41
N VAL A 74 7.36 12.65 5.80
CA VAL A 74 6.17 12.81 4.97
C VAL A 74 5.22 13.77 5.68
N ARG A 75 4.76 14.78 4.96
CA ARG A 75 3.81 15.78 5.50
C ARG A 75 2.38 15.53 5.03
N GLY A 76 2.15 14.76 3.98
CA GLY A 76 0.82 14.56 3.39
C GLY A 76 -0.08 13.53 4.07
N VAL A 77 0.37 12.88 5.16
CA VAL A 77 -0.43 11.85 5.83
C VAL A 77 -1.50 12.50 6.70
N LYS A 78 -2.73 12.00 6.57
CA LYS A 78 -3.90 12.50 7.30
C LYS A 78 -4.71 11.34 7.85
N ASN A 79 -5.40 11.59 8.96
CA ASN A 79 -6.49 10.74 9.39
C ASN A 79 -7.74 11.11 8.59
N SER A 80 -8.46 10.13 8.01
CA SER A 80 -9.71 10.43 7.29
C SER A 80 -10.80 10.88 8.24
N GLU A 81 -11.79 11.61 7.71
CA GLU A 81 -13.02 11.90 8.43
C GLU A 81 -13.78 10.60 8.73
N LEU A 82 -14.32 10.49 9.93
CA LEU A 82 -15.23 9.40 10.33
C LEU A 82 -16.55 9.95 10.80
N LYS A 83 -17.63 9.37 10.27
CA LYS A 83 -19.00 9.68 10.66
C LYS A 83 -19.59 8.55 11.48
N LEU A 84 -20.65 8.84 12.23
CA LEU A 84 -21.32 7.83 13.04
C LEU A 84 -21.93 6.72 12.16
N SER A 85 -22.43 7.09 10.99
CA SER A 85 -22.96 6.14 10.00
C SER A 85 -21.95 5.10 9.53
N ASP A 86 -20.65 5.38 9.60
CA ASP A 86 -19.60 4.45 9.19
C ASP A 86 -19.46 3.28 10.18
N TYR A 87 -19.98 3.44 11.41
CA TYR A 87 -19.92 2.45 12.49
C TYR A 87 -21.26 1.76 12.76
N ASP A 88 -22.36 2.51 12.74
CA ASP A 88 -23.71 1.97 12.91
C ASP A 88 -24.56 2.27 11.67
N PRO A 89 -24.72 1.29 10.76
CA PRO A 89 -25.53 1.44 9.57
C PRO A 89 -26.99 1.81 9.87
N LEU A 90 -27.48 1.55 11.09
CA LEU A 90 -28.83 1.91 11.51
C LEU A 90 -29.03 3.42 11.71
N TYR A 91 -27.94 4.19 11.83
CA TYR A 91 -27.94 5.66 11.82
C TYR A 91 -27.68 6.26 10.43
N GLY A 92 -27.26 5.43 9.47
CA GLY A 92 -27.03 5.83 8.09
C GLY A 92 -28.31 6.32 7.42
N GLY A 93 -28.37 7.62 7.10
CA GLY A 93 -29.49 8.24 6.39
C GLY A 93 -30.42 9.12 7.24
N SER A 94 -30.09 9.38 8.51
CA SER A 94 -30.77 10.41 9.30
C SER A 94 -30.10 11.79 9.11
N ASP A 95 -30.88 12.88 9.19
CA ASP A 95 -30.38 14.28 9.13
C ASP A 95 -29.39 14.64 10.28
N ASN A 96 -29.11 13.69 11.19
CA ASN A 96 -28.29 13.86 12.39
C ASN A 96 -26.97 13.08 12.34
N ASP A 97 -26.54 12.58 11.17
CA ASP A 97 -25.22 11.97 11.04
C ASP A 97 -24.12 13.02 11.25
N PHE A 98 -23.33 12.85 12.32
CA PHE A 98 -22.32 13.82 12.73
C PHE A 98 -20.91 13.23 12.68
N THR A 99 -19.95 14.11 12.44
CA THR A 99 -18.53 13.77 12.34
C THR A 99 -17.97 13.42 13.72
N VAL A 100 -17.53 12.18 13.90
CA VAL A 100 -16.88 11.72 15.15
C VAL A 100 -15.39 12.08 15.15
N ILE A 101 -14.71 11.93 14.02
CA ILE A 101 -13.34 12.41 13.81
C ILE A 101 -13.31 13.28 12.58
N LYS A 102 -12.81 14.51 12.72
CA LYS A 102 -12.52 15.39 11.58
C LYS A 102 -11.22 14.96 10.92
N GLU A 103 -11.10 15.21 9.61
CA GLU A 103 -9.83 15.07 8.92
C GLU A 103 -8.74 15.87 9.65
N THR A 104 -7.70 15.18 10.09
CA THR A 104 -6.59 15.79 10.83
C THR A 104 -5.25 15.37 10.27
N LYS A 105 -4.33 16.32 10.15
CA LYS A 105 -2.98 16.05 9.68
C LYS A 105 -2.19 15.27 10.74
N VAL A 106 -1.51 14.22 10.33
CA VAL A 106 -0.59 13.49 11.21
C VAL A 106 0.61 14.39 11.52
N LYS A 107 0.95 14.54 12.80
CA LYS A 107 1.96 15.52 13.27
C LYS A 107 3.37 15.16 12.80
N SER A 108 3.72 13.87 12.77
CA SER A 108 5.05 13.42 12.31
C SER A 108 4.95 12.03 11.70
N PHE A 109 5.13 11.92 10.39
CA PHE A 109 5.13 10.64 9.70
C PHE A 109 6.42 10.43 8.91
N LYS A 110 6.88 9.19 8.82
CA LYS A 110 8.07 8.81 8.04
C LYS A 110 7.82 7.59 7.17
N TYR A 111 8.39 7.58 5.98
CA TYR A 111 8.60 6.35 5.23
C TYR A 111 9.96 5.76 5.56
N LYS A 112 9.98 4.46 5.89
CA LYS A 112 11.16 3.63 6.13
C LYS A 112 11.43 2.79 4.89
N ARG A 113 12.71 2.47 4.63
CA ARG A 113 13.11 1.62 3.51
C ARG A 113 14.20 0.65 3.92
N ASN A 114 14.11 -0.57 3.41
CA ASN A 114 15.26 -1.46 3.36
C ASN A 114 16.34 -0.82 2.46
N ARG A 115 17.58 -0.76 2.96
CA ARG A 115 18.70 -0.18 2.21
C ARG A 115 19.16 -1.06 1.05
N PHE A 116 18.94 -2.36 1.14
CA PHE A 116 19.39 -3.37 0.18
C PHE A 116 18.28 -4.37 -0.19
N PRO A 117 17.16 -3.92 -0.81
CA PRO A 117 16.16 -4.86 -1.29
C PRO A 117 16.70 -5.66 -2.49
N LEU A 118 16.31 -6.94 -2.54
CA LEU A 118 16.49 -7.80 -3.69
C LEU A 118 15.15 -7.99 -4.37
N SER A 119 15.16 -7.99 -5.69
CA SER A 119 13.95 -8.17 -6.49
C SER A 119 14.08 -9.32 -7.46
N ALA A 120 12.95 -9.95 -7.77
CA ALA A 120 12.88 -10.97 -8.79
C ALA A 120 11.56 -10.85 -9.55
N SER A 121 11.62 -10.95 -10.87
CA SER A 121 10.44 -10.86 -11.74
C SER A 121 10.49 -11.89 -12.85
N TYR A 122 9.32 -12.42 -13.18
CA TYR A 122 9.06 -13.14 -14.42
C TYR A 122 8.16 -12.27 -15.29
N THR A 123 8.52 -12.14 -16.57
CA THR A 123 7.78 -11.35 -17.55
C THR A 123 7.51 -12.19 -18.78
N ARG A 124 6.29 -12.09 -19.31
CA ARG A 124 5.91 -12.66 -20.60
C ARG A 124 5.33 -11.57 -21.48
N LEU A 125 5.94 -11.34 -22.64
CA LEU A 125 5.54 -10.34 -23.63
C LEU A 125 5.21 -11.02 -24.95
N THR A 126 4.09 -10.64 -25.55
CA THR A 126 3.69 -11.06 -26.89
C THR A 126 3.66 -9.83 -27.79
N LYS A 127 4.39 -9.88 -28.91
CA LYS A 127 4.43 -8.83 -29.93
C LYS A 127 3.68 -9.26 -31.17
N LYS A 128 2.80 -8.41 -31.67
CA LYS A 128 2.09 -8.57 -32.95
C LYS A 128 2.37 -7.34 -33.81
N SER A 129 3.05 -7.54 -34.94
CA SER A 129 3.65 -6.45 -35.71
C SER A 129 4.51 -5.54 -34.83
N SER A 130 4.05 -4.34 -34.44
CA SER A 130 4.82 -3.41 -33.62
C SER A 130 4.33 -3.27 -32.19
N GLU A 131 3.11 -3.67 -31.94
CA GLU A 131 2.42 -3.58 -30.68
C GLU A 131 2.76 -4.80 -29.84
N PHE A 132 2.93 -4.59 -28.54
CA PHE A 132 3.11 -5.68 -27.61
C PHE A 132 2.24 -5.50 -26.37
N TYR A 133 1.94 -6.62 -25.74
CA TYR A 133 1.30 -6.68 -24.44
C TYR A 133 1.86 -7.86 -23.65
N GLY A 134 1.71 -7.84 -22.35
CA GLY A 134 2.24 -8.89 -21.51
C GLY A 134 1.85 -8.76 -20.07
N PHE A 135 2.32 -9.72 -19.29
CA PHE A 135 2.19 -9.70 -17.85
C PHE A 135 3.55 -9.91 -17.20
N SER A 136 3.71 -9.37 -16.00
CA SER A 136 4.81 -9.73 -15.12
C SER A 136 4.27 -10.09 -13.74
N ALA A 137 4.97 -11.00 -13.08
CA ALA A 137 4.75 -11.31 -11.68
C ALA A 137 6.10 -11.41 -11.00
N GLY A 138 6.20 -10.93 -9.76
CA GLY A 138 7.48 -10.89 -9.08
C GLY A 138 7.35 -10.49 -7.62
N PHE A 139 8.50 -10.22 -7.02
CA PHE A 139 8.65 -9.76 -5.65
C PHE A 139 9.61 -8.56 -5.67
N ASP A 140 9.13 -7.39 -5.21
CA ASP A 140 10.01 -6.23 -4.99
C ASP A 140 9.35 -5.16 -4.10
N PRO A 141 9.74 -5.03 -2.81
CA PRO A 141 10.12 -6.12 -1.89
C PRO A 141 8.95 -7.08 -1.61
N GLU A 142 7.80 -6.82 -2.22
CA GLU A 142 6.52 -7.46 -1.99
C GLU A 142 6.00 -8.11 -3.28
N PRO A 143 5.21 -9.19 -3.17
CA PRO A 143 4.57 -9.82 -4.32
C PRO A 143 3.79 -8.80 -5.16
N PHE A 144 3.92 -8.88 -6.48
CA PHE A 144 3.15 -8.05 -7.40
C PHE A 144 2.77 -8.77 -8.68
N GLY A 145 1.68 -8.28 -9.29
CA GLY A 145 1.29 -8.55 -10.66
C GLY A 145 1.28 -7.24 -11.45
N ARG A 146 1.74 -7.28 -12.70
CA ARG A 146 1.81 -6.13 -13.59
C ARG A 146 1.29 -6.51 -14.97
N PHE A 147 0.46 -5.66 -15.55
CA PHE A 147 0.10 -5.73 -16.96
C PHE A 147 0.87 -4.67 -17.74
N ILE A 148 1.43 -5.04 -18.89
CA ILE A 148 2.32 -4.20 -19.70
C ILE A 148 1.76 -4.13 -21.11
N PHE A 149 1.84 -2.96 -21.74
CA PHE A 149 1.48 -2.76 -23.14
C PHE A 149 2.33 -1.66 -23.76
N GLY A 150 2.51 -1.69 -25.08
CA GLY A 150 3.27 -0.65 -25.76
C GLY A 150 3.56 -0.94 -27.22
N VAL A 151 4.51 -0.18 -27.76
CA VAL A 151 5.03 -0.29 -29.12
C VAL A 151 6.52 -0.54 -29.04
N ASN A 152 7.00 -1.53 -29.79
CA ASN A 152 8.41 -1.90 -29.89
C ASN A 152 8.81 -1.93 -31.37
N LYS A 153 9.73 -1.05 -31.74
CA LYS A 153 10.29 -0.91 -33.09
C LYS A 153 11.80 -1.23 -33.03
N GLU A 154 12.47 -1.14 -34.17
CA GLU A 154 13.90 -1.50 -34.28
C GLU A 154 14.82 -0.67 -33.38
N SER A 155 14.51 0.61 -33.16
CA SER A 155 15.39 1.54 -32.43
C SER A 155 14.78 2.12 -31.15
N PHE A 156 13.51 1.82 -30.86
CA PHE A 156 12.88 2.33 -29.65
C PHE A 156 11.71 1.46 -29.19
N GLU A 157 11.36 1.61 -27.92
CA GLU A 157 10.07 1.21 -27.38
C GLU A 157 9.47 2.34 -26.55
N PHE A 158 8.15 2.34 -26.48
CA PHE A 158 7.42 3.11 -25.49
C PHE A 158 6.20 2.33 -25.06
N GLY A 159 5.76 2.49 -23.83
CA GLY A 159 4.63 1.75 -23.32
C GLY A 159 4.14 2.25 -21.97
N GLY A 160 3.12 1.56 -21.47
CA GLY A 160 2.53 1.76 -20.18
C GLY A 160 2.40 0.45 -19.42
N TYR A 161 2.24 0.56 -18.12
CA TYR A 161 1.91 -0.56 -17.27
C TYR A 161 1.03 -0.14 -16.10
N VAL A 162 0.26 -1.10 -15.62
CA VAL A 162 -0.46 -1.01 -14.35
C VAL A 162 -0.01 -2.15 -13.48
N ASP A 163 0.15 -1.90 -12.19
CA ASP A 163 0.56 -2.92 -11.24
C ASP A 163 -0.30 -2.92 -9.97
N LEU A 164 -0.40 -4.11 -9.40
CA LEU A 164 -1.05 -4.37 -8.14
C LEU A 164 -0.09 -5.22 -7.32
N GLY A 165 0.21 -4.78 -6.10
CA GLY A 165 1.08 -5.48 -5.17
C GLY A 165 0.37 -5.81 -3.86
N LEU A 166 0.83 -6.87 -3.20
CA LEU A 166 0.37 -7.25 -1.88
C LEU A 166 1.52 -7.05 -0.91
N GLY A 167 1.43 -6.02 -0.08
CA GLY A 167 2.38 -5.76 0.96
C GLY A 167 2.19 -6.64 2.17
N VAL A 168 3.26 -7.32 2.54
CA VAL A 168 3.33 -8.28 3.66
C VAL A 168 4.33 -7.83 4.73
N PHE A 169 5.07 -6.75 4.46
CA PHE A 169 6.09 -6.19 5.34
C PHE A 169 5.67 -4.79 5.79
N GLY A 170 4.65 -4.72 6.64
CA GLY A 170 4.18 -3.47 7.23
C GLY A 170 4.64 -3.33 8.68
N ILE A 171 5.95 -3.19 8.95
CA ILE A 171 6.42 -2.86 10.31
C ILE A 171 6.58 -1.36 10.43
N GLY A 172 5.82 -0.78 11.36
CA GLY A 172 5.75 0.65 11.57
C GLY A 172 5.50 1.01 13.02
N ASP A 173 6.28 1.91 13.58
CA ASP A 173 5.95 2.50 14.89
C ASP A 173 4.86 3.55 14.70
N VAL A 174 3.68 3.38 15.30
CA VAL A 174 2.59 4.36 15.21
C VAL A 174 2.12 4.77 16.60
N THR A 175 2.15 6.06 16.88
CA THR A 175 1.54 6.65 18.07
C THR A 175 0.09 7.03 17.76
N VAL A 176 -0.84 6.46 18.51
CA VAL A 176 -2.28 6.66 18.35
C VAL A 176 -2.85 7.32 19.61
N ASP A 177 -3.55 8.42 19.44
CA ASP A 177 -4.45 8.91 20.50
C ASP A 177 -5.80 8.25 20.27
N TYR A 178 -6.34 7.52 21.25
CA TYR A 178 -7.65 6.91 21.14
C TYR A 178 -8.67 7.56 22.07
N TYR A 179 -9.87 7.74 21.55
CA TYR A 179 -11.01 8.29 22.26
C TYR A 179 -11.94 7.13 22.61
N GLU A 180 -12.19 6.93 23.90
CA GLU A 180 -13.27 6.05 24.35
C GLU A 180 -14.49 6.92 24.63
N CYS A 181 -15.51 6.81 23.78
CA CYS A 181 -16.78 7.50 23.94
C CYS A 181 -17.83 6.51 24.48
N LEU A 182 -18.29 6.78 25.69
CA LEU A 182 -19.45 6.11 26.28
C LEU A 182 -20.70 6.88 25.89
N TYR A 183 -21.49 6.35 24.95
CA TYR A 183 -22.72 7.02 24.55
C TYR A 183 -23.86 6.75 25.55
N VAL A 184 -23.98 7.60 26.55
CA VAL A 184 -25.21 7.64 27.36
C VAL A 184 -26.26 8.42 26.55
N TYR A 185 -27.44 7.84 26.32
CA TYR A 185 -28.58 8.39 25.57
C TYR A 185 -29.02 9.83 25.96
N SER A 186 -28.40 10.46 26.94
CA SER A 186 -28.60 11.83 27.38
C SER A 186 -27.50 12.76 26.86
N LYS A 187 -27.58 13.25 25.61
CA LYS A 187 -27.01 14.51 25.03
C LYS A 187 -25.63 15.06 25.47
N GLU A 188 -24.86 14.37 26.29
CA GLU A 188 -23.56 14.75 26.86
C GLU A 188 -22.59 13.64 26.47
N GLU A 189 -21.81 13.90 25.42
CA GLU A 189 -20.69 13.04 25.04
C GLU A 189 -19.67 13.06 26.17
N ARG A 190 -19.59 11.98 26.95
CA ARG A 190 -18.45 11.75 27.84
C ARG A 190 -17.43 10.90 27.10
N CYS A 191 -16.68 11.54 26.22
CA CYS A 191 -15.49 10.95 25.63
C CYS A 191 -14.31 11.16 26.59
N SER A 192 -13.62 10.07 26.94
CA SER A 192 -12.32 10.15 27.61
C SER A 192 -11.22 9.93 26.58
N GLU A 193 -10.37 10.94 26.40
CA GLU A 193 -9.16 10.87 25.59
C GLU A 193 -8.09 10.07 26.33
N ARG A 194 -7.48 9.10 25.63
CA ARG A 194 -6.34 8.32 26.13
C ARG A 194 -5.27 8.26 25.04
N THR A 195 -4.04 8.61 25.38
CA THR A 195 -2.88 8.41 24.49
C THR A 195 -2.26 7.06 24.73
N LYS A 196 -2.02 6.26 23.69
CA LYS A 196 -1.28 4.98 23.78
C LYS A 196 -0.26 4.91 22.65
N GLU A 197 1.02 4.85 23.00
CA GLU A 197 2.05 4.48 22.04
C GLU A 197 1.95 2.99 21.75
N ARG A 198 1.99 2.61 20.47
CA ARG A 198 1.90 1.22 20.04
C ARG A 198 2.99 0.90 19.03
N HIS A 199 3.60 -0.26 19.24
CA HIS A 199 4.45 -0.88 18.24
C HIS A 199 3.56 -1.84 17.43
N PHE A 200 3.57 -1.70 16.12
CA PHE A 200 2.86 -2.62 15.24
C PHE A 200 3.85 -3.66 14.73
N GLU A 201 3.77 -4.86 15.30
CA GLU A 201 4.39 -6.04 14.71
C GLU A 201 3.42 -6.72 13.74
N THR A 202 4.04 -7.33 12.73
CA THR A 202 3.55 -7.89 11.46
C THR A 202 2.36 -8.86 11.45
N ASP A 203 1.64 -9.05 12.55
CA ASP A 203 0.59 -10.08 12.63
C ASP A 203 -0.78 -9.64 12.08
N ASP A 204 -0.97 -8.35 11.76
CA ASP A 204 -2.29 -7.73 11.53
C ASP A 204 -2.55 -7.14 10.13
N GLY A 205 -1.97 -7.71 9.06
CA GLY A 205 -2.65 -7.69 7.76
C GLY A 205 -1.82 -7.33 6.54
N ALA A 206 -2.15 -8.02 5.44
CA ALA A 206 -1.62 -7.71 4.13
C ALA A 206 -2.29 -6.45 3.58
N PHE A 207 -1.50 -5.49 3.09
CA PHE A 207 -2.02 -4.30 2.42
C PHE A 207 -1.90 -4.42 0.91
N TRP A 208 -2.75 -3.72 0.18
CA TRP A 208 -2.69 -3.65 -1.27
C TRP A 208 -2.00 -2.35 -1.65
N ARG A 209 -1.15 -2.41 -2.67
CA ARG A 209 -0.63 -1.23 -3.36
C ARG A 209 -1.05 -1.28 -4.81
N ALA A 210 -1.27 -0.14 -5.43
CA ALA A 210 -1.48 -0.06 -6.86
C ALA A 210 -0.75 1.13 -7.45
N GLY A 211 -0.37 0.99 -8.71
CA GLY A 211 0.25 2.06 -9.45
C GLY A 211 0.10 1.92 -10.94
N LEU A 212 0.56 2.97 -11.61
CA LEU A 212 0.58 3.08 -13.05
C LEU A 212 1.87 3.76 -13.47
N GLY A 213 2.47 3.29 -14.55
CA GLY A 213 3.70 3.84 -15.06
C GLY A 213 3.71 3.86 -16.57
N VAL A 214 4.64 4.65 -17.09
CA VAL A 214 4.99 4.66 -18.51
C VAL A 214 6.48 4.44 -18.62
N PHE A 215 6.93 3.95 -19.76
CA PHE A 215 8.35 3.80 -20.03
C PHE A 215 8.64 4.14 -21.48
N ALA A 216 9.87 4.54 -21.70
CA ALA A 216 10.45 4.66 -23.03
C ALA A 216 11.89 4.18 -22.99
N SER A 217 12.31 3.54 -24.08
CA SER A 217 13.71 3.20 -24.29
C SER A 217 14.13 3.49 -25.70
N TYR A 218 15.39 3.88 -25.84
CA TYR A 218 16.07 4.02 -27.12
C TYR A 218 17.19 2.99 -27.22
N PHE A 219 17.26 2.28 -28.35
CA PHE A 219 18.19 1.17 -28.57
C PHE A 219 19.24 1.54 -29.61
N VAL A 220 20.49 1.20 -29.32
CA VAL A 220 21.60 1.24 -30.28
C VAL A 220 22.38 -0.06 -30.18
N LYS A 221 22.23 -0.93 -31.19
CA LYS A 221 22.81 -2.28 -31.20
C LYS A 221 22.36 -3.06 -29.94
N ASN A 222 23.31 -3.37 -29.06
CA ASN A 222 23.09 -4.13 -27.84
C ASN A 222 22.88 -3.23 -26.62
N PHE A 223 22.91 -1.91 -26.79
CA PHE A 223 22.78 -0.95 -25.71
C PHE A 223 21.40 -0.30 -25.74
N ALA A 224 20.84 0.00 -24.56
CA ALA A 224 19.62 0.79 -24.46
C ALA A 224 19.72 1.82 -23.34
N LEU A 225 19.11 2.98 -23.57
CA LEU A 225 18.81 3.98 -22.55
C LEU A 225 17.32 3.95 -22.26
N SER A 226 16.96 4.03 -20.99
CA SER A 226 15.58 3.83 -20.54
C SER A 226 15.19 4.85 -19.49
N TYR A 227 13.95 5.30 -19.56
CA TYR A 227 13.32 6.19 -18.59
C TYR A 227 11.91 5.68 -18.27
N SER A 228 11.54 5.69 -17.00
CA SER A 228 10.26 5.13 -16.53
C SER A 228 9.72 5.87 -15.31
N PRO A 229 8.81 6.84 -15.48
CA PRO A 229 8.07 7.42 -14.38
C PRO A 229 6.90 6.52 -13.98
N TYR A 230 6.70 6.40 -12.68
CA TYR A 230 5.74 5.51 -12.05
C TYR A 230 5.07 6.20 -10.88
N LEU A 231 3.75 6.25 -10.88
CA LEU A 231 2.94 6.85 -9.84
C LEU A 231 2.18 5.75 -9.09
N TYR A 232 2.33 5.68 -7.77
CA TYR A 232 1.71 4.63 -6.98
C TYR A 232 1.21 5.09 -5.61
N LYS A 233 0.18 4.40 -5.13
CA LYS A 233 -0.32 4.52 -3.76
C LYS A 233 0.25 3.34 -2.96
N PRO A 234 1.11 3.60 -1.96
CA PRO A 234 1.79 2.54 -1.21
C PRO A 234 0.83 1.69 -0.37
N HIS A 235 -0.30 2.27 0.04
CA HIS A 235 -1.37 1.58 0.76
C HIS A 235 -2.72 2.00 0.20
N LEU A 236 -3.50 1.04 -0.30
CA LEU A 236 -4.87 1.25 -0.75
C LEU A 236 -5.86 1.24 0.41
N GLN A 237 -5.59 0.42 1.43
CA GLN A 237 -6.39 0.35 2.63
C GLN A 237 -6.29 1.67 3.37
N GLU A 238 -7.46 2.21 3.69
CA GLU A 238 -7.57 3.35 4.58
C GLU A 238 -7.67 2.87 6.02
N PHE A 239 -8.22 1.68 6.27
CA PHE A 239 -8.45 1.13 7.61
C PHE A 239 -7.51 -0.03 7.94
N PHE A 240 -7.00 -0.03 9.17
CA PHE A 240 -6.34 -1.19 9.77
C PHE A 240 -6.80 -1.37 11.22
N ASP A 241 -6.97 -2.62 11.63
CA ASP A 241 -7.41 -2.98 12.97
C ASP A 241 -6.22 -3.04 13.93
N ILE A 242 -6.49 -2.76 15.20
CA ILE A 242 -5.49 -2.79 16.27
C ILE A 242 -5.97 -3.73 17.36
N LYS A 243 -5.28 -4.84 17.56
CA LYS A 243 -5.57 -5.72 18.69
C LYS A 243 -4.95 -5.14 19.98
N ASP A 244 -5.74 -5.07 21.06
CA ASP A 244 -5.21 -4.73 22.38
C ASP A 244 -4.64 -5.98 23.05
N GLU A 245 -3.40 -5.90 23.56
CA GLU A 245 -2.74 -6.94 24.37
C GLU A 245 -3.54 -7.34 25.62
N ASP A 246 -4.44 -6.49 26.10
CA ASP A 246 -5.32 -6.77 27.25
C ASP A 246 -6.49 -7.73 26.92
N GLY A 247 -6.47 -8.39 25.75
CA GLY A 247 -7.49 -9.38 25.34
C GLY A 247 -8.86 -8.79 25.03
N ILE A 248 -9.01 -7.47 25.09
CA ILE A 248 -10.15 -6.74 24.56
C ILE A 248 -9.80 -6.38 23.12
N SER A 249 -10.08 -7.29 22.18
CA SER A 249 -10.03 -7.04 20.75
C SER A 249 -11.04 -5.94 20.41
N ALA A 250 -10.63 -4.69 20.56
CA ALA A 250 -11.36 -3.60 19.97
C ALA A 250 -10.80 -3.44 18.56
N GLU A 251 -11.50 -3.98 17.58
CA GLU A 251 -11.28 -3.71 16.16
C GLU A 251 -11.63 -2.23 15.92
N PHE A 252 -10.70 -1.32 16.22
CA PHE A 252 -10.84 0.08 15.85
C PHE A 252 -10.03 0.33 14.59
N GLY A 253 -10.75 0.45 13.47
CA GLY A 253 -10.16 0.87 12.21
C GLY A 253 -9.57 2.27 12.34
N ILE A 254 -8.27 2.40 12.10
CA ILE A 254 -7.64 3.71 11.94
C ILE A 254 -7.70 4.11 10.46
N PRO A 255 -8.44 5.17 10.09
CA PRO A 255 -8.49 5.66 8.73
C PRO A 255 -7.28 6.55 8.42
N VAL A 256 -6.33 6.10 7.60
CA VAL A 256 -5.16 6.89 7.17
C VAL A 256 -5.16 7.08 5.66
N ILE A 257 -5.07 8.34 5.23
CA ILE A 257 -4.86 8.72 3.84
C ILE A 257 -3.36 8.85 3.60
N TYR A 258 -2.82 7.93 2.81
CA TYR A 258 -1.42 7.95 2.39
C TYR A 258 -1.25 8.73 1.07
N PRO A 259 -0.24 9.60 0.96
CA PRO A 259 0.03 10.34 -0.26
C PRO A 259 0.53 9.43 -1.38
N TRP A 260 0.31 9.89 -2.62
CA TRP A 260 0.88 9.27 -3.80
C TRP A 260 2.40 9.45 -3.86
N VAL A 261 3.09 8.45 -4.37
CA VAL A 261 4.54 8.45 -4.54
C VAL A 261 4.87 8.38 -6.03
N LEU A 262 5.72 9.30 -6.47
CA LEU A 262 6.29 9.32 -7.81
C LEU A 262 7.70 8.70 -7.75
N SER A 263 7.90 7.63 -8.50
CA SER A 263 9.19 6.98 -8.72
C SER A 263 9.63 7.27 -10.15
N GLN A 264 10.83 7.81 -10.32
CA GLN A 264 11.39 8.19 -11.62
C GLN A 264 12.70 7.45 -11.84
N TYR A 265 12.67 6.46 -12.72
CA TYR A 265 13.84 5.68 -13.09
C TYR A 265 14.49 6.23 -14.35
N ALA A 266 15.81 6.37 -14.32
CA ALA A 266 16.66 6.57 -15.50
C ALA A 266 17.82 5.58 -15.47
N GLY A 267 18.05 4.87 -16.57
CA GLY A 267 19.11 3.87 -16.61
C GLY A 267 19.52 3.45 -18.01
N ALA A 268 20.45 2.51 -18.03
CA ALA A 268 21.00 1.93 -19.22
C ALA A 268 21.05 0.40 -19.09
N SER A 269 20.96 -0.30 -20.22
CA SER A 269 21.14 -1.75 -20.26
C SER A 269 22.03 -2.17 -21.41
N LEU A 270 22.71 -3.31 -21.23
CA LEU A 270 23.56 -3.96 -22.22
C LEU A 270 23.11 -5.41 -22.39
N TRP A 271 22.88 -5.78 -23.65
CA TRP A 271 22.63 -7.15 -24.09
C TRP A 271 23.96 -7.82 -24.41
N LEU A 272 24.35 -8.77 -23.58
CA LEU A 272 25.58 -9.53 -23.79
C LEU A 272 25.44 -10.48 -24.98
N ASN A 273 24.22 -10.96 -25.21
CA ASN A 273 23.80 -11.78 -26.34
C ASN A 273 22.28 -11.68 -26.50
N GLU A 274 21.64 -12.64 -27.17
CA GLU A 274 20.19 -12.63 -27.36
C GLU A 274 19.39 -12.94 -26.09
N HIS A 275 20.04 -13.49 -25.06
CA HIS A 275 19.39 -13.99 -23.86
C HIS A 275 19.70 -13.15 -22.61
N TRP A 276 20.93 -12.68 -22.45
CA TRP A 276 21.38 -12.04 -21.22
C TRP A 276 21.39 -10.52 -21.32
N LYS A 277 20.72 -9.87 -20.36
CA LYS A 277 20.64 -8.42 -20.19
C LYS A 277 21.24 -8.03 -18.83
N VAL A 278 22.08 -7.02 -18.81
CA VAL A 278 22.55 -6.37 -17.57
C VAL A 278 22.08 -4.93 -17.59
N SER A 279 21.54 -4.42 -16.49
CA SER A 279 21.03 -3.05 -16.39
C SER A 279 21.59 -2.35 -15.17
N LEU A 280 21.79 -1.04 -15.29
CA LEU A 280 22.17 -0.14 -14.21
C LEU A 280 21.36 1.15 -14.34
N GLY A 281 20.96 1.74 -13.23
CA GLY A 281 20.23 3.00 -13.25
C GLY A 281 20.13 3.65 -11.89
N VAL A 282 19.40 4.76 -11.87
CA VAL A 282 19.07 5.51 -10.68
C VAL A 282 17.57 5.78 -10.68
N THR A 283 16.96 5.54 -9.53
CA THR A 283 15.57 5.90 -9.26
C THR A 283 15.53 7.01 -8.23
N VAL A 284 14.75 8.06 -8.54
CA VAL A 284 14.41 9.12 -7.61
C VAL A 284 12.96 8.93 -7.17
N LEU A 285 12.73 8.81 -5.86
CA LEU A 285 11.39 8.80 -5.29
C LEU A 285 11.10 10.15 -4.68
N ASN A 286 9.98 10.74 -5.07
CA ASN A 286 9.50 12.00 -4.56
C ASN A 286 7.96 11.99 -4.46
N SER A 287 7.43 13.01 -3.81
CA SER A 287 6.00 13.31 -3.77
C SER A 287 5.84 14.82 -3.55
N LEU A 288 4.68 15.38 -3.89
CA LEU A 288 4.33 16.75 -3.49
C LEU A 288 4.26 16.90 -1.97
N ASP A 289 4.09 15.79 -1.27
CA ASP A 289 3.93 15.71 0.18
C ASP A 289 5.22 15.37 0.94
N PHE A 290 6.36 15.30 0.25
CA PHE A 290 7.65 14.96 0.82
C PHE A 290 8.54 16.19 0.99
N ASP A 291 9.39 16.14 2.02
CA ASP A 291 10.36 17.21 2.33
C ASP A 291 11.66 17.06 1.55
N ASP A 292 11.89 15.87 1.03
CA ASP A 292 13.13 15.42 0.42
C ASP A 292 12.82 14.32 -0.61
N PHE A 293 13.86 13.75 -1.23
CA PHE A 293 13.75 12.63 -2.16
C PHE A 293 14.63 11.46 -1.73
N PHE A 294 14.20 10.23 -2.03
CA PHE A 294 15.10 9.08 -1.95
C PHE A 294 15.81 8.90 -3.28
N LEU A 295 17.13 8.73 -3.23
CA LEU A 295 17.92 8.30 -4.36
C LEU A 295 18.30 6.82 -4.16
N THR A 296 17.92 6.00 -5.13
CA THR A 296 18.23 4.56 -5.16
C THR A 296 19.05 4.27 -6.41
N ALA A 297 20.23 3.66 -6.23
CA ALA A 297 20.96 3.05 -7.33
C ALA A 297 20.40 1.65 -7.57
N ASN A 298 20.18 1.30 -8.84
CA ASN A 298 19.58 0.04 -9.24
C ASN A 298 20.54 -0.72 -10.14
N GLY A 299 20.61 -2.03 -9.97
CA GLY A 299 21.22 -2.91 -10.94
C GLY A 299 20.45 -4.20 -11.09
N SER A 300 20.52 -4.81 -12.26
CA SER A 300 19.82 -6.08 -12.52
C SER A 300 20.51 -6.93 -13.57
N ILE A 301 20.24 -8.23 -13.49
CA ILE A 301 20.56 -9.21 -14.52
C ILE A 301 19.27 -9.91 -14.94
N GLY A 302 19.07 -10.06 -16.25
CA GLY A 302 17.92 -10.71 -16.83
C GLY A 302 18.32 -11.78 -17.85
N PHE A 303 17.50 -12.82 -17.94
CA PHE A 303 17.63 -13.92 -18.91
C PHE A 303 16.33 -14.06 -19.71
N TRP A 304 16.47 -14.17 -21.04
CA TRP A 304 15.37 -14.19 -22.01
C TRP A 304 15.33 -15.52 -22.78
N PHE A 305 14.14 -16.09 -22.94
CA PHE A 305 13.92 -17.38 -23.61
C PHE A 305 12.53 -17.55 -24.23
#